data_AF-A0A1I1VKP9-F1
#
_entry.id   AF-A0A1I1VKP9-F1
#
_cell.length_a   1.000
_cell.length_b   1.000
_cell.length_c   1.000
_cell.angle_alpha   90.00
_cell.angle_beta   90.00
_cell.angle_gamma   90.00
#
_symmetry.space_group_name_H-M   'P 1'
#
loop_
_entity.id
_entity.type
_entity.pdbx_description
1 polymer ?
#
loop_
_entity_poly.entity_id
_entity_poly.type
_entity_poly.pdbx_seq_one_letter_code
_entity_poly.pdbx_strand_id
1 'polypeptide(L)'
;MKRLGHILTILLIGQICLGQEVLPNAKGGTQRLAELSDSLIKYEVASFTMKGNSLSQTAPQYKAQLTEVPVSICKDDMVHLSIWSTYIHLYFKGAIPDKTLDSIFLVTHSHFWVRFPKDAFDGLSQSNSCNFTSRGKRELIFSPYFKAFYSKDKRRLYIYMLGGTEYKKYEVTWVIVNSRYCFRILDEV
;
A
#
# COMPACT_ATOMS: atom_id res chain seq x y z
N MET A 1 -18.78 65.46 -1.20
CA MET A 1 -19.38 64.78 -2.37
C MET A 1 -18.33 64.69 -3.48
N LYS A 2 -17.77 63.51 -3.75
CA LYS A 2 -17.24 63.07 -5.06
C LYS A 2 -16.95 61.57 -4.99
N ARG A 3 -17.39 60.88 -6.05
CA ARG A 3 -17.64 59.43 -6.21
C ARG A 3 -16.32 58.64 -6.21
N LEU A 4 -16.22 57.57 -5.40
CA LEU A 4 -16.41 56.16 -5.78
C LEU A 4 -15.98 55.83 -7.23
N GLY A 5 -14.85 55.12 -7.34
CA GLY A 5 -14.40 54.44 -8.55
C GLY A 5 -13.76 53.11 -8.14
N HIS A 6 -14.59 52.08 -7.97
CA HIS A 6 -14.15 50.69 -7.82
C HIS A 6 -13.66 50.18 -9.18
N ILE A 7 -12.39 49.81 -9.28
CA ILE A 7 -11.88 48.97 -10.35
C ILE A 7 -11.73 47.56 -9.77
N LEU A 8 -12.70 46.72 -10.11
CA LEU A 8 -12.77 45.31 -9.78
C LEU A 8 -11.99 44.54 -10.86
N THR A 9 -10.75 44.16 -10.56
CA THR A 9 -9.95 43.29 -11.43
C THR A 9 -10.23 41.83 -11.08
N ILE A 10 -11.21 41.23 -11.74
CA ILE A 10 -11.38 39.77 -11.75
C ILE A 10 -10.44 39.23 -12.81
N LEU A 11 -9.26 38.74 -12.40
CA LEU A 11 -8.43 37.91 -13.27
C LEU A 11 -8.76 36.44 -13.01
N LEU A 12 -9.69 35.93 -13.81
CA LEU A 12 -9.90 34.51 -14.05
C LEU A 12 -8.72 33.99 -14.88
N ILE A 13 -7.78 33.30 -14.24
CA ILE A 13 -6.92 32.34 -14.95
C ILE A 13 -7.22 30.99 -14.32
N GLY A 14 -8.16 30.28 -14.97
CA GLY A 14 -8.34 28.86 -14.78
C GLY A 14 -7.07 28.14 -15.20
N GLN A 15 -6.46 27.43 -14.26
CA GLN A 15 -5.56 26.34 -14.60
C GLN A 15 -6.35 25.04 -14.54
N ILE A 16 -6.77 24.61 -15.74
CA ILE A 16 -6.63 23.26 -16.26
C ILE A 16 -6.74 22.18 -15.17
N CYS A 17 -7.97 21.92 -14.73
CA CYS A 17 -8.34 20.63 -14.20
C CYS A 17 -8.97 19.89 -15.39
N LEU A 18 -8.37 18.79 -15.85
CA LEU A 18 -8.96 17.68 -16.63
C LEU A 18 -7.91 17.00 -17.51
N GLY A 19 -6.99 16.31 -16.83
CA GLY A 19 -6.29 15.16 -17.38
C GLY A 19 -6.54 13.98 -16.44
N GLN A 20 -7.81 13.69 -16.13
CA GLN A 20 -8.15 12.46 -15.45
C GLN A 20 -8.04 11.36 -16.52
N GLU A 21 -6.80 10.95 -16.82
CA GLU A 21 -6.55 9.72 -17.54
C GLU A 21 -7.36 8.66 -16.80
N VAL A 22 -8.36 8.15 -17.52
CA VAL A 22 -9.21 7.07 -17.06
C VAL A 22 -8.26 5.89 -16.88
N LEU A 23 -7.74 5.73 -15.67
CA LEU A 23 -7.05 4.50 -15.27
C LEU A 23 -7.99 3.37 -15.69
N PRO A 24 -7.55 2.48 -16.60
CA PRO A 24 -8.41 1.45 -17.17
C PRO A 24 -9.05 0.72 -16.01
N ASN A 25 -10.37 0.88 -15.93
CA ASN A 25 -11.30 0.32 -14.97
C ASN A 25 -10.62 -0.70 -14.04
N ALA A 26 -10.03 -0.22 -12.94
CA ALA A 26 -9.27 -1.04 -12.02
C ALA A 26 -10.26 -1.91 -11.25
N LYS A 27 -10.75 -2.95 -11.92
CA LYS A 27 -11.51 -4.03 -11.30
C LYS A 27 -10.57 -4.67 -10.30
N GLY A 28 -11.02 -4.79 -9.05
CA GLY A 28 -10.30 -5.39 -7.91
C GLY A 28 -9.91 -6.84 -8.15
N GLY A 29 -8.97 -7.06 -9.07
CA GLY A 29 -8.51 -8.38 -9.49
C GLY A 29 -7.33 -8.84 -8.67
N THR A 30 -7.14 -10.16 -8.69
CA THR A 30 -5.89 -10.79 -8.26
C THR A 30 -5.00 -10.97 -9.48
N GLN A 31 -3.76 -10.54 -9.40
CA GLN A 31 -2.74 -10.71 -10.43
C GLN A 31 -1.53 -11.44 -9.85
N ARG A 32 -0.67 -11.98 -10.71
CA ARG A 32 0.65 -12.51 -10.32
C ARG A 32 1.73 -11.53 -10.71
N LEU A 33 2.81 -11.43 -9.92
CA LEU A 33 3.91 -10.50 -10.21
C LEU A 33 4.51 -10.72 -11.60
N ALA A 34 4.61 -11.98 -12.03
CA ALA A 34 5.13 -12.35 -13.35
C ALA A 34 4.27 -11.84 -14.51
N GLU A 35 2.95 -11.71 -14.30
CA GLU A 35 1.95 -11.39 -15.32
C GLU A 35 1.63 -9.89 -15.39
N LEU A 36 2.18 -9.07 -14.49
CA LEU A 36 1.96 -7.63 -14.51
C LEU A 36 2.45 -6.98 -15.80
N SER A 37 1.54 -6.27 -16.48
CA SER A 37 1.85 -5.51 -17.69
C SER A 37 2.52 -4.16 -17.40
N ASP A 38 2.20 -3.54 -16.26
CA ASP A 38 2.82 -2.28 -15.84
C ASP A 38 4.23 -2.57 -15.32
N SER A 39 5.23 -2.27 -16.16
CA SER A 39 6.63 -2.54 -15.84
C SER A 39 7.12 -1.74 -14.63
N LEU A 40 6.65 -0.50 -14.43
CA LEU A 40 7.06 0.33 -13.30
C LEU A 40 6.57 -0.26 -11.98
N ILE A 41 5.27 -0.57 -11.88
CA ILE A 41 4.71 -1.23 -10.70
C ILE A 41 5.40 -2.58 -10.48
N LYS A 42 5.61 -3.36 -11.54
CA LYS A 42 6.30 -4.66 -11.46
C LYS A 42 7.70 -4.51 -10.87
N TYR A 43 8.50 -3.55 -11.33
CA TYR A 43 9.85 -3.32 -10.79
C TYR A 43 9.84 -2.78 -9.36
N GLU A 44 8.93 -1.86 -9.03
CA GLU A 44 8.80 -1.34 -7.66
C GLU A 44 8.41 -2.48 -6.70
N VAL A 45 7.43 -3.31 -7.04
CA VAL A 45 7.02 -4.46 -6.22
C VAL A 45 8.11 -5.53 -6.14
N ALA A 46 8.80 -5.80 -7.24
CA ALA A 46 9.88 -6.79 -7.26
C ALA A 46 11.05 -6.40 -6.35
N SER A 47 11.22 -5.11 -6.03
CA SER A 47 12.33 -4.62 -5.20
C SER A 47 12.21 -4.96 -3.71
N PHE A 48 11.03 -5.35 -3.22
CA PHE A 48 10.82 -5.65 -1.80
C PHE A 48 10.13 -7.00 -1.53
N THR A 49 9.64 -7.69 -2.56
CA THR A 49 8.99 -9.00 -2.47
C THR A 49 9.99 -10.15 -2.54
N MET A 50 9.63 -11.29 -1.95
CA MET A 50 10.48 -12.50 -2.00
C MET A 50 10.56 -13.06 -3.41
N LYS A 51 9.44 -13.13 -4.15
CA LYS A 51 9.43 -13.57 -5.55
C LYS A 51 10.23 -12.60 -6.43
N GLY A 52 10.12 -11.30 -6.15
CA GLY A 52 10.86 -10.24 -6.84
C GLY A 52 12.37 -10.33 -6.74
N ASN A 53 12.92 -10.83 -5.62
CA ASN A 53 14.36 -11.04 -5.47
C ASN A 53 14.95 -11.98 -6.54
N SER A 54 14.17 -12.97 -7.00
CA SER A 54 14.60 -13.87 -8.09
C SER A 54 14.67 -13.14 -9.44
N LEU A 55 13.74 -12.21 -9.70
CA LEU A 55 13.71 -11.41 -10.92
C LEU A 55 14.82 -10.36 -10.95
N SER A 56 15.13 -9.77 -9.80
CA SER A 56 16.11 -8.69 -9.64
C SER A 56 17.55 -9.10 -9.96
N GLN A 57 17.87 -10.41 -9.91
CA GLN A 57 19.20 -10.92 -10.28
C GLN A 57 19.50 -10.81 -11.78
N THR A 58 18.46 -10.64 -12.62
CA THR A 58 18.59 -10.67 -14.09
C THR A 58 18.46 -9.31 -14.77
N ALA A 59 18.06 -8.26 -14.04
CA ALA A 59 17.82 -6.93 -14.60
C ALA A 59 18.82 -5.90 -14.05
N PRO A 60 19.68 -5.29 -14.90
CA PRO A 60 20.53 -4.20 -14.47
C PRO A 60 19.74 -2.90 -14.25
N GLN A 61 20.12 -2.17 -13.20
CA GLN A 61 20.02 -0.70 -13.01
C GLN A 61 18.77 -0.01 -12.42
N TYR A 62 17.58 -0.61 -12.34
CA TYR A 62 16.45 0.14 -11.72
C TYR A 62 16.32 -0.13 -10.22
N LYS A 63 17.10 0.58 -9.39
CA LYS A 63 16.89 0.59 -7.94
C LYS A 63 15.68 1.46 -7.63
N ALA A 64 14.52 0.84 -7.42
CA ALA A 64 13.31 1.53 -7.03
C ALA A 64 13.58 2.41 -5.79
N GLN A 65 13.26 3.70 -5.89
CA GLN A 65 13.36 4.63 -4.77
C GLN A 65 12.03 4.63 -4.04
N LEU A 66 11.94 3.80 -3.00
CA LEU A 66 10.75 3.65 -2.19
C LEU A 66 10.97 4.24 -0.79
N THR A 67 9.91 4.84 -0.24
CA THR A 67 9.89 5.30 1.15
C THR A 67 9.05 4.32 1.97
N GLU A 68 9.68 3.65 2.93
CA GLU A 68 8.98 2.70 3.81
C GLU A 68 8.04 3.43 4.78
N VAL A 69 6.86 2.84 4.99
CA VAL A 69 5.89 3.21 6.02
C VAL A 69 6.12 2.27 7.21
N PRO A 70 6.66 2.76 8.34
CA PRO A 70 7.03 1.89 9.44
C PRO A 70 5.79 1.30 10.13
N VAL A 71 5.94 0.06 10.62
CA VAL A 71 4.99 -0.53 11.56
C VAL A 71 5.13 0.21 12.90
N SER A 72 4.02 0.80 13.36
CA SER A 72 3.98 1.55 14.61
C SER A 72 3.30 0.77 15.74
N ILE A 73 2.36 -0.13 15.41
CA ILE A 73 1.72 -1.03 16.37
C ILE A 73 1.55 -2.39 15.72
N CYS A 74 1.86 -3.46 16.45
CA CYS A 74 1.58 -4.83 16.04
C CYS A 74 0.98 -5.56 17.25
N LYS A 75 -0.27 -5.98 17.14
CA LYS A 75 -1.01 -6.79 18.10
C LYS A 75 -1.55 -8.03 17.40
N ASP A 76 -2.03 -8.99 18.17
CA ASP A 76 -2.55 -10.24 17.59
C ASP A 76 -3.70 -10.01 16.60
N ASP A 77 -4.58 -9.06 16.86
CA ASP A 77 -5.77 -8.78 16.04
C ASP A 77 -5.60 -7.59 15.09
N MET A 78 -4.46 -6.90 15.13
CA MET A 78 -4.30 -5.65 14.41
C MET A 78 -2.83 -5.30 14.13
N VAL A 79 -2.57 -4.85 12.91
CA VAL A 79 -1.30 -4.21 12.52
C VAL A 79 -1.57 -2.78 12.08
N HIS A 80 -0.79 -1.84 12.60
CA HIS A 80 -0.83 -0.43 12.25
C HIS A 80 0.51 -0.01 11.65
N LEU A 81 0.48 0.52 10.42
CA LEU A 81 1.60 1.18 9.77
C LEU A 81 1.25 2.65 9.56
N SER A 82 2.17 3.56 9.83
CA SER A 82 1.92 4.99 9.63
C SER A 82 3.16 5.81 9.34
N ILE A 83 2.99 6.79 8.47
CA ILE A 83 3.99 7.83 8.18
C ILE A 83 3.27 9.12 7.83
N TRP A 84 3.70 10.25 8.40
CA TRP A 84 3.09 11.56 8.20
C TRP A 84 1.57 11.53 8.43
N SER A 85 0.77 11.75 7.39
CA SER A 85 -0.70 11.74 7.39
C SER A 85 -1.32 10.48 6.80
N THR A 86 -0.54 9.40 6.72
CA THR A 86 -0.98 8.10 6.21
C THR A 86 -1.10 7.10 7.35
N TYR A 87 -2.25 6.43 7.42
CA TYR A 87 -2.57 5.43 8.42
C TYR A 87 -3.10 4.18 7.74
N ILE A 88 -2.50 3.03 8.04
CA ILE A 88 -2.81 1.73 7.46
C ILE A 88 -3.09 0.77 8.60
N HIS A 89 -4.32 0.30 8.72
CA HIS A 89 -4.71 -0.69 9.70
C HIS A 89 -5.14 -1.98 8.99
N LEU A 90 -4.58 -3.10 9.42
CA LEU A 90 -4.98 -4.43 9.00
C LEU A 90 -5.61 -5.11 10.22
N TYR A 91 -6.88 -5.48 10.13
CA TYR A 91 -7.60 -6.13 11.22
C TYR A 91 -7.78 -7.62 10.92
N PHE A 92 -7.55 -8.44 11.93
CA PHE A 92 -7.62 -9.89 11.84
C PHE A 92 -8.69 -10.45 12.77
N LYS A 93 -9.28 -11.57 12.38
CA LYS A 93 -10.23 -12.34 13.21
C LYS A 93 -9.80 -13.79 13.35
N GLY A 94 -10.25 -14.40 14.44
CA GLY A 94 -9.88 -15.77 14.79
C GLY A 94 -8.58 -15.85 15.57
N ALA A 95 -8.15 -17.08 15.86
CA ALA A 95 -6.92 -17.38 16.58
C ALA A 95 -5.88 -17.99 15.63
N ILE A 96 -4.61 -17.93 16.01
CA ILE A 96 -3.55 -18.66 15.31
C ILE A 96 -3.82 -20.17 15.46
N PRO A 97 -3.66 -21.00 14.40
CA PRO A 97 -3.12 -20.68 13.08
C PRO A 97 -4.14 -20.14 12.06
N ASP A 98 -5.43 -20.24 12.34
CA ASP A 98 -6.54 -19.93 11.42
C ASP A 98 -6.95 -18.45 11.41
N LYS A 99 -6.02 -17.56 11.77
CA LYS A 99 -6.29 -16.13 11.83
C LYS A 99 -6.42 -15.57 10.42
N THR A 100 -7.56 -14.97 10.13
CA THR A 100 -7.90 -14.43 8.79
C THR A 100 -7.89 -12.92 8.79
N LEU A 101 -7.46 -12.32 7.68
CA LEU A 101 -7.55 -10.88 7.46
C LEU A 101 -9.02 -10.52 7.22
N ASP A 102 -9.57 -9.72 8.13
CA ASP A 102 -10.99 -9.34 8.11
C ASP A 102 -11.23 -8.04 7.36
N SER A 103 -10.36 -7.04 7.54
CA SER A 103 -10.48 -5.76 6.86
C SER A 103 -9.16 -5.00 6.75
N ILE A 104 -9.11 -4.09 5.78
CA ILE A 104 -8.02 -3.13 5.57
C ILE A 104 -8.63 -1.73 5.64
N PHE A 105 -8.12 -0.90 6.53
CA PHE A 105 -8.49 0.50 6.65
C PHE A 105 -7.29 1.38 6.29
N LEU A 106 -7.44 2.20 5.26
CA LEU A 106 -6.38 3.07 4.76
C LEU A 106 -6.91 4.51 4.67
N VAL A 107 -6.20 5.41 5.33
CA VAL A 107 -6.39 6.86 5.21
C VAL A 107 -5.14 7.48 4.64
N THR A 108 -5.28 8.24 3.55
CA THR A 108 -4.21 9.04 2.95
C THR A 108 -4.53 10.54 3.07
N HIS A 109 -3.49 11.37 3.13
CA HIS A 109 -3.59 12.85 3.14
C HIS A 109 -4.65 13.39 4.13
N SER A 110 -4.61 12.89 5.36
CA SER A 110 -5.44 13.28 6.51
C SER A 110 -6.96 13.04 6.41
N HIS A 111 -7.56 12.83 5.23
CA HIS A 111 -9.02 12.63 5.11
C HIS A 111 -9.50 11.72 3.96
N PHE A 112 -8.61 11.19 3.11
CA PHE A 112 -9.04 10.34 2.01
C PHE A 112 -9.08 8.88 2.44
N TRP A 113 -10.29 8.34 2.55
CA TRP A 113 -10.50 6.94 2.88
C TRP A 113 -10.43 6.12 1.60
N VAL A 114 -9.49 5.18 1.55
CA VAL A 114 -9.39 4.24 0.43
C VAL A 114 -10.28 3.04 0.73
N ARG A 115 -11.31 2.84 -0.10
CA ARG A 115 -12.22 1.71 0.02
C ARG A 115 -11.60 0.46 -0.62
N PHE A 116 -11.46 -0.60 0.17
CA PHE A 116 -11.11 -1.93 -0.33
C PHE A 116 -12.39 -2.75 -0.56
N PRO A 117 -12.56 -3.40 -1.72
CA PRO A 117 -13.60 -4.39 -1.92
C PRO A 117 -13.27 -5.68 -1.14
N LYS A 118 -14.29 -6.49 -0.80
CA LYS A 118 -14.13 -7.67 0.07
C LYS A 118 -13.15 -8.69 -0.52
N ASP A 119 -13.21 -8.91 -1.83
CA ASP A 119 -12.32 -9.80 -2.58
C ASP A 119 -10.83 -9.40 -2.51
N ALA A 120 -10.51 -8.15 -2.14
CA ALA A 120 -9.13 -7.72 -1.93
C ALA A 120 -8.46 -8.46 -0.77
N PHE A 121 -9.21 -8.84 0.26
CA PHE A 121 -8.66 -9.50 1.46
C PHE A 121 -9.30 -10.85 1.79
N ASP A 122 -10.35 -11.25 1.08
CA ASP A 122 -11.00 -12.54 1.26
C ASP A 122 -10.03 -13.71 1.05
N GLY A 123 -10.15 -14.72 1.92
CA GLY A 123 -9.34 -15.93 1.92
C GLY A 123 -7.89 -15.76 2.41
N LEU A 124 -7.49 -14.56 2.82
CA LEU A 124 -6.14 -14.32 3.32
C LEU A 124 -6.04 -14.62 4.81
N SER A 125 -5.02 -15.36 5.22
CA SER A 125 -4.69 -15.70 6.59
C SER A 125 -3.26 -15.33 6.97
N GLN A 126 -3.01 -15.23 8.27
CA GLN A 126 -1.68 -15.02 8.80
C GLN A 126 -1.49 -15.84 10.06
N SER A 127 -0.52 -16.77 10.05
CA SER A 127 -0.23 -17.63 11.21
C SER A 127 0.76 -17.00 12.20
N ASN A 128 1.38 -15.87 11.85
CA ASN A 128 2.47 -15.30 12.65
C ASN A 128 1.97 -14.35 13.75
N SER A 129 2.60 -14.41 14.92
CA SER A 129 2.36 -13.46 16.02
C SER A 129 3.21 -12.20 15.87
N CYS A 130 2.81 -11.14 16.55
CA CYS A 130 3.53 -9.85 16.61
C CYS A 130 4.75 -9.84 17.55
N ASN A 131 5.41 -10.98 17.76
CA ASN A 131 6.54 -11.13 18.69
C ASN A 131 7.85 -10.60 18.07
N PHE A 132 7.91 -9.31 17.75
CA PHE A 132 9.12 -8.68 17.20
C PHE A 132 9.92 -7.99 18.31
N THR A 133 11.25 -8.07 18.22
CA THR A 133 12.15 -7.47 19.22
C THR A 133 12.15 -5.96 19.07
N SER A 134 11.77 -5.23 20.12
CA SER A 134 12.00 -3.79 20.17
C SER A 134 13.46 -3.51 20.55
N ARG A 135 14.21 -2.84 19.67
CA ARG A 135 15.56 -2.36 20.01
C ARG A 135 15.49 -0.90 20.47
N GLY A 136 15.30 -0.69 21.78
CA GLY A 136 15.59 0.57 22.46
C GLY A 136 14.50 1.66 22.48
N LYS A 137 14.83 2.81 23.11
CA LYS A 137 13.92 3.90 23.57
C LYS A 137 13.04 4.61 22.52
N ARG A 138 13.11 4.22 21.25
CA ARG A 138 12.17 4.61 20.17
C ARG A 138 11.93 3.37 19.33
N GLU A 139 10.97 2.56 19.78
CA GLU A 139 10.69 1.21 19.27
C GLU A 139 10.16 1.24 17.84
N LEU A 140 11.07 1.29 16.85
CA LEU A 140 10.72 0.90 15.49
C LEU A 140 10.44 -0.61 15.52
N ILE A 141 9.17 -0.99 15.36
CA ILE A 141 8.77 -2.38 15.25
C ILE A 141 9.17 -2.86 13.86
N PHE A 142 10.18 -3.71 13.79
CA PHE A 142 10.53 -4.37 12.53
C PHE A 142 9.67 -5.62 12.36
N SER A 143 8.76 -5.61 11.37
CA SER A 143 8.02 -6.81 10.99
C SER A 143 8.52 -7.33 9.64
N PRO A 144 9.00 -8.59 9.57
CA PRO A 144 9.31 -9.21 8.27
C PRO A 144 8.05 -9.53 7.48
N TYR A 145 6.87 -9.58 8.13
CA TYR A 145 5.62 -10.01 7.52
C TYR A 145 4.76 -8.87 7.00
N PHE A 146 4.93 -7.66 7.51
CA PHE A 146 4.12 -6.50 7.14
C PHE A 146 5.03 -5.36 6.75
N LYS A 147 4.83 -4.84 5.54
CA LYS A 147 5.57 -3.68 5.04
C LYS A 147 4.63 -2.80 4.23
N ALA A 148 4.93 -1.52 4.13
CA ALA A 148 4.28 -0.67 3.16
C ALA A 148 5.27 0.35 2.61
N PHE A 149 5.06 0.76 1.36
CA PHE A 149 6.01 1.58 0.62
C PHE A 149 5.29 2.62 -0.22
N TYR A 150 5.73 3.86 -0.12
CA TYR A 150 5.42 4.89 -1.11
C TYR A 150 6.43 4.85 -2.26
N SER A 151 5.92 5.01 -3.48
CA SER A 151 6.76 5.35 -4.63
C SER A 151 7.43 6.72 -4.45
N LYS A 152 8.50 6.97 -5.21
CA LYS A 152 9.25 8.24 -5.20
C LYS A 152 8.36 9.47 -5.39
N ASP A 153 7.39 9.38 -6.29
CA ASP A 153 6.43 10.45 -6.61
C ASP A 153 5.24 10.51 -5.63
N LYS A 154 5.19 9.61 -4.64
CA LYS A 154 4.10 9.42 -3.67
C LYS A 154 2.73 9.15 -4.31
N ARG A 155 2.68 8.82 -5.61
CA ARG A 155 1.44 8.50 -6.32
C ARG A 155 1.00 7.06 -6.13
N ARG A 156 1.92 6.16 -5.75
CA ARG A 156 1.66 4.75 -5.53
C ARG A 156 1.99 4.39 -4.09
N LEU A 157 1.09 3.66 -3.46
CA LEU A 157 1.27 3.05 -2.15
C LEU A 157 1.12 1.54 -2.31
N TYR A 158 2.10 0.81 -1.80
CA TYR A 158 2.12 -0.63 -1.75
C TYR A 158 1.93 -1.06 -0.30
N ILE A 159 0.99 -1.97 -0.05
CA ILE A 159 0.84 -2.63 1.24
C ILE A 159 1.20 -4.09 1.00
N TYR A 160 2.16 -4.61 1.75
CA TYR A 160 2.69 -5.95 1.61
C TYR A 160 2.39 -6.77 2.87
N MET A 161 1.94 -8.01 2.66
CA MET A 161 1.81 -9.01 3.71
C MET A 161 2.38 -10.36 3.24
N LEU A 162 3.28 -10.95 4.03
CA LEU A 162 3.65 -12.37 3.92
C LEU A 162 2.71 -13.17 4.82
N GLY A 163 1.84 -13.98 4.22
CA GLY A 163 0.80 -14.74 4.91
C GLY A 163 0.88 -16.25 4.68
N GLY A 164 -0.18 -16.93 5.12
CA GLY A 164 -0.33 -18.38 5.01
C GLY A 164 0.19 -19.16 6.22
N THR A 165 0.45 -20.45 6.03
CA THR A 165 0.97 -21.37 7.06
C THR A 165 2.41 -21.76 6.75
N GLU A 166 3.02 -22.57 7.61
CA GLU A 166 4.37 -23.12 7.36
C GLU A 166 4.49 -23.84 6.02
N TYR A 167 3.47 -24.59 5.61
CA TYR A 167 3.47 -25.41 4.40
C TYR A 167 2.92 -24.70 3.15
N LYS A 168 2.18 -23.61 3.34
CA LYS A 168 1.54 -22.87 2.25
C LYS A 168 1.67 -21.38 2.49
N LYS A 169 2.87 -20.86 2.19
CA LYS A 169 3.18 -19.44 2.28
C LYS A 169 2.81 -18.74 0.98
N TYR A 170 2.37 -17.51 1.12
CA TYR A 170 2.15 -16.63 0.00
C TYR A 170 2.50 -15.21 0.41
N GLU A 171 2.82 -14.39 -0.58
CA GLU A 171 2.92 -12.95 -0.40
C GLU A 171 1.79 -12.27 -1.15
N VAL A 172 1.22 -11.25 -0.51
CA VAL A 172 0.21 -10.40 -1.11
C VAL A 172 0.70 -8.95 -1.09
N THR A 173 0.53 -8.26 -2.21
CA THR A 173 0.77 -6.81 -2.30
C THR A 173 -0.47 -6.12 -2.82
N TRP A 174 -1.10 -5.28 -2.02
CA TRP A 174 -2.16 -4.37 -2.49
C TRP A 174 -1.53 -3.15 -3.13
N VAL A 175 -2.01 -2.81 -4.33
CA VAL A 175 -1.53 -1.67 -5.11
C VAL A 175 -2.58 -0.56 -5.07
N ILE A 176 -2.19 0.60 -4.55
CA ILE A 176 -3.03 1.79 -4.43
C ILE A 176 -2.39 2.88 -5.29
N VAL A 177 -3.14 3.46 -6.22
CA VAL A 177 -2.65 4.51 -7.13
C VAL A 177 -3.54 5.75 -6.99
N ASN A 178 -2.92 6.91 -6.77
CA ASN A 178 -3.61 8.18 -6.55
C ASN A 178 -4.74 8.07 -5.51
N SER A 179 -4.46 7.43 -4.37
CA SER A 179 -5.42 7.16 -3.28
C SER A 179 -6.65 6.33 -3.69
N ARG A 180 -6.51 5.44 -4.67
CA ARG A 180 -7.54 4.47 -5.06
C ARG A 180 -6.94 3.08 -5.09
N TYR A 181 -7.62 2.11 -4.48
CA TYR A 181 -7.26 0.71 -4.62
C TYR A 181 -7.42 0.27 -6.08
N CYS A 182 -6.42 -0.42 -6.63
CA CYS A 182 -6.44 -0.90 -8.01
C CYS A 182 -6.61 -2.41 -8.08
N PHE A 183 -5.67 -3.16 -7.51
CA PHE A 183 -5.65 -4.62 -7.54
C PHE A 183 -4.74 -5.15 -6.42
N ARG A 184 -4.74 -6.48 -6.24
CA ARG A 184 -3.74 -7.17 -5.42
C ARG A 184 -2.89 -8.09 -6.28
N ILE A 185 -1.64 -8.21 -5.90
CA ILE A 185 -0.71 -9.20 -6.40
C ILE A 185 -0.66 -10.32 -5.38
N LEU A 186 -0.88 -11.58 -5.77
CA LEU A 186 -0.85 -12.74 -4.88
C LEU A 186 0.02 -13.82 -5.50
N ASP A 187 1.14 -14.12 -4.87
CA ASP A 187 2.12 -15.10 -5.34
C ASP A 187 2.43 -16.11 -4.23
N GLU A 188 2.56 -17.38 -4.60
CA GLU A 188 3.06 -18.43 -3.71
C GLU A 188 4.59 -18.30 -3.57
N VAL A 189 5.08 -18.44 -2.34
CA VAL A 189 6.50 -18.28 -1.96
C VAL A 189 7.19 -19.63 -1.87
#